data_AF-A0A844U9W6-F1
#
_entry.id   AF-A0A844U9W6-F1
#
_cell.length_a   1.000
_cell.length_b   1.000
_cell.length_c   1.000
_cell.angle_alpha   90.00
_cell.angle_beta   90.00
_cell.angle_gamma   90.00
#
_symmetry.space_group_name_H-M   'P 1'
#
loop_
_entity.id
_entity.type
_entity.pdbx_description
1 polymer ?
#
loop_
_entity_poly.entity_id
_entity_poly.type
_entity_poly.pdbx_seq_one_letter_code
_entity_poly.pdbx_strand_id
1 'polypeptide(L)' 'MPEPLGVTLVIGAWNYPYQLFLLSTLTAIVAGNTVMIKPSELPMRASNVLVELLNSIFPKDFICGRGGSRRNYTVVKSTV' A
#
# COMPACT_ATOMS: atom_id res chain seq x y z
N MET A 1 22.51 5.71 13.73
CA MET A 1 21.69 4.56 13.28
C MET A 1 20.69 5.09 12.27
N PRO A 2 20.28 4.33 11.24
CA PRO A 2 19.19 4.74 10.36
C PRO A 2 17.88 4.85 11.15
N GLU A 3 17.15 5.94 10.98
CA GLU A 3 15.84 6.19 11.60
C GLU A 3 14.74 6.23 10.53
N PRO A 4 13.49 5.86 10.86
CA PRO A 4 12.38 5.96 9.92
C PRO A 4 12.13 7.41 9.52
N LEU A 5 11.76 7.61 8.25
CA LEU A 5 11.51 8.94 7.67
C LEU A 5 10.08 9.45 7.95
N GLY A 6 9.24 8.65 8.59
CA GLY A 6 7.86 9.00 8.93
C GLY A 6 6.85 8.41 7.94
N VAL A 7 6.23 9.24 7.12
CA VAL A 7 5.15 8.83 6.19
C VAL A 7 5.65 8.81 4.76
N THR A 8 5.43 7.71 4.07
CA THR A 8 5.80 7.48 2.66
C THR A 8 4.56 7.20 1.81
N LEU A 9 4.61 7.50 0.51
CA LEU A 9 3.56 7.19 -0.44
C LEU A 9 4.10 6.27 -1.55
N VAL A 10 3.48 5.11 -1.72
CA VAL A 10 3.77 4.15 -2.79
C VAL A 10 2.68 4.23 -3.85
N ILE A 11 3.06 4.55 -5.08
CA ILE A 11 2.14 4.59 -6.23
C ILE A 11 2.43 3.39 -7.14
N GLY A 12 1.42 2.57 -7.38
CA GLY A 12 1.56 1.33 -8.14
C GLY A 12 1.68 1.53 -9.64
N ALA A 13 2.66 0.83 -10.22
CA ALA A 13 2.78 0.67 -11.66
C ALA A 13 1.72 -0.30 -12.21
N TRP A 14 1.41 -0.17 -13.50
CA TRP A 14 0.36 -0.94 -14.17
C TRP A 14 0.83 -2.29 -14.73
N ASN A 15 2.13 -2.43 -15.01
CA ASN A 15 2.71 -3.59 -15.71
C ASN A 15 3.01 -4.78 -14.78
N TYR A 16 3.35 -4.50 -13.52
CA TYR A 16 3.56 -5.52 -12.48
C TYR A 16 2.83 -5.08 -11.19
N PRO A 17 1.49 -5.11 -11.16
CA PRO A 17 0.68 -4.47 -10.13
C PRO A 17 0.90 -5.04 -8.73
N TYR A 18 1.43 -6.26 -8.62
CA TYR A 18 1.76 -6.89 -7.35
C TYR A 18 3.25 -6.71 -7.00
N GLN A 19 4.16 -7.14 -7.87
CA GLN A 19 5.58 -7.22 -7.55
C GLN A 19 6.20 -5.86 -7.22
N LEU A 20 6.07 -4.87 -8.11
CA LEU A 20 6.69 -3.55 -7.90
C LEU A 20 6.06 -2.80 -6.72
N PHE A 21 4.76 -3.00 -6.54
CA PHE A 21 3.99 -2.35 -5.49
C PHE A 21 4.28 -2.92 -4.10
N LEU A 22 4.23 -4.25 -3.95
CA LEU A 22 4.49 -4.93 -2.69
C LEU A 22 5.95 -4.80 -2.29
N LEU A 23 6.89 -4.89 -3.23
CA LEU A 23 8.32 -4.72 -2.93
C LEU A 23 8.58 -3.37 -2.24
N SER A 24 8.10 -2.28 -2.84
CA SER A 24 8.28 -0.92 -2.28
C SER A 24 7.53 -0.72 -0.96
N THR A 25 6.29 -1.21 -0.86
CA THR A 25 5.47 -1.10 0.36
C THR A 25 6.09 -1.86 1.52
N LEU A 26 6.50 -3.12 1.31
CA LEU A 26 7.11 -3.95 2.34
C LEU A 26 8.45 -3.38 2.81
N THR A 27 9.29 -2.91 1.89
CA THR A 27 10.57 -2.29 2.28
C THR A 27 10.36 -1.05 3.15
N ALA A 28 9.35 -0.24 2.86
CA ALA A 28 9.05 0.96 3.63
C ALA A 28 8.50 0.60 5.03
N ILE A 29 7.64 -0.42 5.14
CA ILE A 29 7.12 -0.94 6.42
C ILE A 29 8.25 -1.49 7.29
N VAL A 30 9.12 -2.34 6.72
CA VAL A 30 10.25 -2.95 7.42
C VAL A 30 11.26 -1.90 7.90
N ALA A 31 11.41 -0.80 7.15
CA ALA A 31 12.20 0.35 7.56
C ALA A 31 11.55 1.22 8.66
N GLY A 32 10.38 0.84 9.18
CA GLY A 32 9.67 1.55 10.25
C GLY A 32 8.81 2.72 9.77
N ASN A 33 8.58 2.88 8.46
CA ASN A 33 7.75 3.96 7.95
C ASN A 33 6.27 3.61 7.99
N THR A 34 5.44 4.62 8.18
CA THR A 34 4.03 4.55 7.77
C THR A 34 3.95 4.70 6.26
N VAL A 35 3.15 3.86 5.61
CA VAL A 35 3.05 3.78 4.15
C VAL A 35 1.63 4.06 3.71
N MET A 36 1.41 5.14 2.98
CA MET A 36 0.23 5.30 2.15
C MET A 36 0.47 4.62 0.81
N ILE A 37 -0.56 4.00 0.27
CA ILE A 37 -0.48 3.24 -0.96
C ILE A 37 -1.60 3.68 -1.91
N LYS A 38 -1.26 3.83 -3.19
CA LYS A 38 -2.21 4.10 -4.28
C LYS A 38 -1.96 3.08 -5.40
N PRO A 39 -2.73 1.99 -5.46
CA PRO A 39 -2.65 1.04 -6.56
C PRO A 39 -2.95 1.68 -7.92
N SER A 40 -2.52 1.03 -9.00
CA SER A 40 -2.75 1.51 -10.37
C SER A 40 -4.24 1.43 -10.76
N GLU A 41 -4.74 2.45 -11.45
CA GLU A 41 -6.10 2.46 -12.00
C GLU A 41 -6.30 1.61 -13.28
N LEU A 42 -5.21 1.24 -13.96
CA LEU A 42 -5.29 0.52 -15.24
C LEU A 42 -5.68 -0.96 -15.03
N PRO A 43 -4.92 -1.77 -14.27
CA PRO A 43 -5.31 -3.14 -13.95
C PRO A 43 -6.28 -3.16 -12.74
N MET A 44 -7.45 -2.53 -12.88
CA MET A 44 -8.37 -2.27 -11.76
C MET A 44 -8.77 -3.54 -10.98
N ARG A 45 -8.95 -4.68 -11.66
CA ARG A 45 -9.25 -5.97 -11.00
C ARG A 45 -8.11 -6.43 -10.09
N ALA A 46 -6.87 -6.36 -10.58
CA ALA A 46 -5.69 -6.74 -9.79
C ALA A 46 -5.49 -5.81 -8.59
N SER A 47 -5.64 -4.50 -8.81
CA SER A 47 -5.56 -3.50 -7.76
C SER A 47 -6.62 -3.70 -6.68
N ASN A 48 -7.85 -4.08 -7.03
CA ASN A 48 -8.91 -4.37 -6.06
C ASN A 48 -8.59 -5.59 -5.21
N VAL A 49 -8.14 -6.69 -5.82
CA VAL A 49 -7.72 -7.90 -5.09
C VAL A 49 -6.58 -7.59 -4.12
N LEU A 50 -5.63 -6.74 -4.54
CA LEU A 50 -4.54 -6.30 -3.67
C LEU A 50 -5.06 -5.49 -2.48
N VAL A 51 -6.01 -4.58 -2.67
CA VAL A 51 -6.63 -3.83 -1.56
C VAL A 51 -7.39 -4.77 -0.63
N GLU A 52 -8.17 -5.71 -1.16
CA GLU A 52 -8.89 -6.72 -0.37
C GLU A 52 -7.94 -7.60 0.45
N LEU A 53 -6.82 -8.02 -0.13
CA LEU A 53 -5.77 -8.79 0.54
C LEU A 53 -5.13 -7.98 1.68
N LEU A 54 -4.78 -6.73 1.44
CA LEU A 54 -4.20 -5.88 2.50
C LEU A 54 -5.21 -5.65 3.62
N ASN A 55 -6.49 -5.47 3.27
CA ASN A 55 -7.61 -5.36 4.22
C ASN A 55 -7.86 -6.61 5.06
N SER A 56 -7.48 -7.80 4.57
CA SER A 56 -7.62 -9.03 5.35
C SER A 56 -6.42 -9.30 6.27
N ILE A 57 -5.26 -8.73 5.96
CA ILE A 57 -4.02 -8.90 6.73
C ILE A 57 -3.91 -7.88 7.87
N PHE A 58 -4.20 -6.60 7.59
CA PHE A 58 -3.99 -5.52 8.55
C PHE A 58 -5.28 -5.15 9.30
N PRO A 59 -5.19 -4.70 10.57
CA PRO A 59 -6.36 -4.22 11.31
C PRO A 59 -6.98 -3.00 10.63
N LYS A 60 -8.28 -2.79 10.81
CA LYS A 60 -9.02 -1.68 10.17
C LYS A 60 -8.45 -0.29 10.50
N ASP A 61 -7.84 -0.12 11.67
CA ASP A 61 -7.22 1.16 12.09
C ASP A 61 -5.95 1.50 11.31
N PHE A 62 -5.38 0.51 10.62
CA PHE A 62 -4.16 0.65 9.84
C PHE A 62 -4.50 1.07 8.41
N ILE A 63 -5.75 0.95 7.97
CA ILE A 63 -6.19 1.08 6.58
C ILE A 63 -7.29 2.12 6.40
N CYS A 64 -7.02 3.12 5.57
CA CYS A 64 -8.04 4.04 5.05
C CYS A 64 -8.10 3.94 3.52
N GLY A 65 -8.92 3.03 2.96
CA GLY A 65 -9.08 2.91 1.50
C GLY A 65 -10.09 1.87 1.01
N ARG A 66 -10.78 2.17 -0.10
CA ARG A 66 -11.60 1.21 -0.86
C ARG A 66 -11.10 1.13 -2.29
N GLY A 67 -11.15 -0.05 -2.90
CA GLY A 67 -10.91 -0.23 -4.33
C GLY A 67 -12.11 0.25 -5.16
N GLY A 68 -11.87 0.95 -6.28
CA GLY A 68 -12.88 1.20 -7.31
C GLY A 68 -13.11 2.64 -7.80
N SER A 69 -12.44 3.68 -7.28
CA SER A 69 -12.60 5.07 -7.75
C SER A 69 -11.25 5.77 -7.99
N ARG A 70 -11.25 6.89 -8.72
CA ARG A 70 -10.07 7.74 -9.03
C ARG A 70 -9.23 8.16 -7.79
N ARG A 71 -9.72 7.92 -6.57
CA ARG A 71 -9.12 8.26 -5.27
C ARG A 71 -8.93 7.03 -4.35
N ASN A 72 -8.41 5.92 -4.85
CA ASN A 72 -8.07 4.75 -4.01
C ASN A 72 -6.71 4.97 -3.32
N TYR A 73 -6.68 5.70 -2.22
CA TYR A 73 -5.58 5.63 -1.27
C TYR A 73 -5.93 4.59 -0.22
N THR A 74 -4.95 3.83 0.25
CA THR A 74 -4.99 2.99 1.45
C THR A 74 -3.83 3.41 2.33
N VAL A 75 -4.01 3.45 3.65
CA VAL A 75 -2.90 3.68 4.58
C VAL A 75 -2.49 2.32 5.12
N VAL A 76 -1.23 2.14 5.50
CA VAL A 76 -0.71 0.99 6.24
C VAL A 76 0.32 1.55 7.21
N LYS A 77 0.12 1.39 8.51
CA LYS A 77 1.13 1.81 9.52
C LYS A 77 2.11 0.68 9.80
N SER A 78 3.39 1.01 10.02
CA SER A 78 4.34 0.05 10.57
C SER A 78 3.96 -0.30 12.01
N THR A 79 4.13 -1.56 12.39
CA THR A 79 3.89 -2.08 13.76
C THR A 79 5.14 -2.01 14.64
N VAL A 80 6.26 -1.55 14.06
CA VAL A 80 7.55 -1.42 14.76
C VAL A 80 7.61 -0.08 15.48
#